data_AF-A0A373CG82-F1
#
_entry.id   AF-A0A373CG82-F1
#
_cell.length_a   1.000
_cell.length_b   1.000
_cell.length_c   1.000
_cell.angle_alpha   90.00
_cell.angle_beta   90.00
_cell.angle_gamma   90.00
#
_symmetry.space_group_name_H-M   'P 1'
#
loop_
_entity.id
_entity.type
_entity.pdbx_description
1 polymer ?
#
loop_
_entity_poly.entity_id
_entity_poly.type
_entity_poly.pdbx_seq_one_letter_code
_entity_poly.pdbx_strand_id
1 'polypeptide(L)' 'MRYIADVAGIDTVAIGSDFDGIECGLEMKDYSGFPGLIAAMEKEFSPSEIDKICYQNALRVFADVLHD' A
#
# COMPACT_ATOMS: atom_id res chain seq x y z
N MET A 1 -5.57 -5.16 4.23
CA MET A 1 -4.52 -5.64 3.29
C MET A 1 -4.46 -7.16 3.25
N ARG A 2 -4.30 -7.86 4.39
CA ARG A 2 -4.19 -9.34 4.49
C ARG A 2 -5.26 -10.08 3.66
N TYR A 3 -6.54 -9.79 3.89
CA TYR A 3 -7.62 -10.41 3.12
C TYR A 3 -7.49 -10.25 1.59
N ILE A 4 -7.08 -9.07 1.11
CA ILE A 4 -6.89 -8.84 -0.34
C ILE A 4 -5.71 -9.65 -0.85
N ALA A 5 -4.60 -9.69 -0.09
CA ALA A 5 -3.43 -10.49 -0.44
C ALA A 5 -3.76 -12.00 -0.49
N ASP A 6 -4.60 -12.49 0.42
CA ASP A 6 -4.99 -13.91 0.47
C ASP A 6 -5.93 -14.30 -0.68
N VAL A 7 -6.82 -13.39 -1.10
CA VAL A 7 -7.80 -13.65 -2.18
C VAL A 7 -7.22 -13.42 -3.57
N ALA A 8 -6.48 -12.33 -3.76
CA ALA A 8 -6.02 -11.86 -5.07
C ALA A 8 -4.51 -12.00 -5.29
N GLY A 9 -3.75 -12.38 -4.24
CA GLY A 9 -2.30 -12.50 -4.28
C GLY A 9 -1.59 -11.23 -3.82
N ILE A 10 -0.38 -11.38 -3.26
CA ILE A 10 0.39 -10.25 -2.74
C ILE A 10 0.77 -9.22 -3.82
N ASP A 11 0.87 -9.66 -5.07
CA ASP A 11 1.25 -8.82 -6.19
C ASP A 11 0.13 -7.83 -6.62
N THR A 12 -1.09 -7.96 -6.09
CA THR A 12 -2.22 -7.09 -6.46
C THR A 12 -2.52 -6.00 -5.42
N VAL A 13 -1.73 -5.90 -4.35
CA VAL A 13 -1.99 -4.97 -3.23
C VAL A 13 -1.10 -3.75 -3.32
N ALA A 14 -1.67 -2.56 -3.13
CA ALA A 14 -0.94 -1.29 -3.03
C ALA A 14 -1.64 -0.35 -2.02
N ILE A 15 -0.96 0.71 -1.60
CA ILE A 15 -1.54 1.75 -0.73
C ILE A 15 -2.12 2.88 -1.59
N GLY A 16 -3.39 3.22 -1.34
CA GLY A 16 -4.02 4.44 -1.83
C GLY A 16 -4.60 5.18 -0.63
N SER A 17 -3.93 6.24 -0.17
CA SER A 17 -4.29 6.94 1.07
C SER A 17 -5.54 7.80 0.95
N ASP A 18 -5.89 8.22 -0.27
CA ASP A 18 -6.92 9.22 -0.53
C ASP A 18 -6.66 10.53 0.25
N PHE A 19 -5.38 10.87 0.47
CA PHE A 19 -5.01 12.15 1.08
C PHE A 19 -5.52 13.30 0.22
N ASP A 20 -6.04 14.34 0.87
CA ASP A 20 -6.71 15.50 0.26
C ASP A 20 -7.99 15.15 -0.54
N GLY A 21 -8.44 13.89 -0.52
CA GLY A 21 -9.66 13.42 -1.19
C GLY A 21 -10.85 13.18 -0.26
N ILE A 22 -10.63 13.15 1.06
CA ILE A 22 -11.67 12.89 2.07
C ILE A 22 -11.59 13.87 3.26
N GLU A 23 -12.75 14.36 3.72
CA GLU A 23 -12.88 15.35 4.81
C GLU A 23 -13.41 14.75 6.13
N CYS A 24 -12.97 13.55 6.51
CA CYS A 24 -13.35 12.94 7.79
C CYS A 24 -12.16 12.86 8.76
N GLY A 25 -12.45 12.89 10.06
CA GLY A 25 -11.44 12.74 11.10
C GLY A 25 -10.94 11.30 11.15
N LEU A 26 -9.78 11.04 10.55
CA LEU A 26 -9.12 9.73 10.53
C LEU A 26 -7.95 9.68 11.51
N GLU A 27 -7.57 8.47 11.90
CA GLU A 27 -6.42 8.20 12.78
C GLU A 27 -5.09 8.62 12.14
N MET A 28 -5.02 8.58 10.81
CA MET A 28 -3.90 9.11 10.02
C MET A 28 -4.30 10.42 9.37
N LYS A 29 -3.84 11.54 9.96
CA LYS A 29 -4.11 12.89 9.46
C LYS A 29 -3.48 13.15 8.08
N ASP A 30 -2.24 12.74 7.92
CA ASP A 30 -1.43 13.01 6.74
C ASP A 30 -0.31 11.95 6.62
N TYR A 31 0.62 12.18 5.71
CA TYR A 31 1.75 11.28 5.45
C TYR A 31 2.58 10.94 6.70
N SER A 32 2.60 11.79 7.73
CA SER A 32 3.33 11.52 8.98
C SER A 32 2.87 10.25 9.70
N GLY A 33 1.67 9.73 9.40
CA GLY A 33 1.18 8.46 9.94
C GLY A 33 1.75 7.20 9.27
N PHE A 34 2.38 7.31 8.09
CA PHE A 34 2.88 6.16 7.33
C PHE A 34 3.86 5.28 8.11
N PRO A 35 4.83 5.81 8.88
CA PRO A 35 5.72 4.96 9.68
C PRO A 35 4.96 4.03 10.64
N GLY A 36 3.84 4.49 11.22
CA GLY A 36 2.99 3.66 12.07
C GLY A 36 2.27 2.55 11.31
N LEU A 37 1.82 2.84 10.08
CA LEU A 37 1.24 1.84 9.18
C LEU A 37 2.27 0.75 8.81
N ILE A 38 3.50 1.14 8.47
CA ILE A 38 4.58 0.20 8.15
C ILE A 38 4.89 -0.70 9.36
N ALA A 39 5.03 -0.12 10.57
CA ALA A 39 5.26 -0.90 11.78
C ALA A 39 4.11 -1.87 12.10
N ALA A 40 2.87 -1.53 11.73
CA ALA A 40 1.75 -2.45 11.84
C ALA A 40 1.82 -3.57 10.79
N MET A 41 2.25 -3.26 9.56
CA MET A 41 2.43 -4.23 8.47
C MET A 41 3.54 -5.25 8.77
N GLU A 42 4.61 -4.87 9.48
CA GLU A 42 5.70 -5.78 9.89
C GLU A 42 5.23 -6.97 10.75
N LYS A 43 4.04 -6.87 11.35
CA LYS A 43 3.43 -7.98 12.12
C LYS A 43 2.73 -9.00 11.24
N GLU A 44 2.38 -8.61 10.02
CA GLU A 44 1.52 -9.37 9.12
C GLU A 44 2.24 -9.80 7.84
N PHE A 45 3.25 -9.05 7.39
CA PHE A 45 3.92 -9.24 6.11
C PHE A 45 5.44 -9.29 6.28
N SER A 46 6.12 -10.04 5.43
CA SER A 46 7.57 -10.04 5.35
C SER A 46 8.10 -8.73 4.73
N PRO A 47 9.36 -8.34 4.99
CA PRO A 47 9.93 -7.11 4.44
C PRO A 47 9.80 -6.99 2.91
N SER A 48 9.96 -8.08 2.17
CA SER A 48 9.81 -8.08 0.71
C SER A 48 8.36 -7.89 0.25
N GLU A 49 7.38 -8.39 1.01
CA GLU A 49 5.96 -8.16 0.74
C GLU A 49 5.56 -6.71 1.08
N ILE A 50 6.17 -6.11 2.11
CA ILE A 50 5.99 -4.69 2.43
C ILE A 50 6.52 -3.82 1.28
N ASP A 51 7.71 -4.10 0.75
CA ASP A 51 8.24 -3.39 -0.42
C ASP A 51 7.28 -3.47 -1.63
N LYS A 52 6.69 -4.65 -1.86
CA LYS A 52 5.68 -4.84 -2.90
C LYS A 52 4.48 -3.94 -2.71
N ILE A 53 3.90 -3.94 -1.51
CA ILE A 53 2.72 -3.13 -1.16
C ILE A 53 3.03 -1.62 -1.24
N CYS A 54 4.22 -1.21 -0.80
CA CYS A 54 4.60 0.19 -0.71
C CYS A 54 4.89 0.82 -2.08
N TYR A 55 5.52 0.10 -3.00
CA TYR A 55 5.88 0.69 -4.29
C TYR A 55 6.03 -0.30 -5.46
N GLN A 56 6.56 -1.52 -5.25
CA GLN A 56 6.93 -2.36 -6.40
C GLN A 56 5.72 -2.79 -7.24
N ASN A 57 4.57 -3.07 -6.60
CA ASN A 57 3.36 -3.45 -7.34
C ASN A 57 2.84 -2.30 -8.21
N ALA A 58 2.84 -1.07 -7.68
CA ALA A 58 2.43 0.10 -8.44
C ALA A 58 3.41 0.40 -9.59
N LEU A 59 4.72 0.34 -9.33
CA LEU A 59 5.74 0.53 -10.36
C LEU A 59 5.64 -0.51 -11.47
N ARG A 60 5.36 -1.78 -11.15
CA ARG A 60 5.13 -2.82 -12.15
C ARG A 60 3.93 -2.46 -13.04
N VAL A 61 2.80 -2.05 -12.44
CA VAL A 61 1.62 -1.63 -13.21
C VAL A 61 1.96 -0.46 -14.13
N PHE A 62 2.67 0.57 -13.65
CA PHE A 62 3.09 1.68 -14.50
C PHE A 62 3.98 1.22 -15.66
N ALA A 63 4.94 0.33 -15.40
CA ALA A 63 5.79 -0.24 -16.44
C ALA A 63 5.01 -1.06 -17.48
N ASP A 64 3.94 -1.75 -17.06
CA ASP A 64 3.11 -2.61 -17.93
C ASP A 64 2.08 -1.84 -18.76
N VAL A 65 1.64 -0.66 -18.30
CA VAL A 65 0.58 0.13 -18.97
C VAL A 65 1.10 1.36 -19.69
N LEU A 66 2.23 1.91 -19.25
CA LEU A 66 2.87 3.06 -19.89
C LEU A 66 3.88 2.54 -20.91
N HIS A 67 3.41 2.38 -22.14
CA HIS A 67 4.24 2.16 -23.32
C HIS A 67 3.93 3.27 -24.33
N ASP A 68 4.93 3.68 -25.13
CA ASP A 68 4.75 4.64 -26.24
C ASP A 68 3.79 4.10 -27.32
#